data_AF-A0A925B3N7-F1
#
_entry.id   AF-A0A925B3N7-F1
#
_cell.length_a   1.000
_cell.length_b   1.000
_cell.length_c   1.000
_cell.angle_alpha   90.00
_cell.angle_beta   90.00
_cell.angle_gamma   90.00
#
_symmetry.space_group_name_H-M   'P 1'
#
loop_
_entity.id
_entity.type
_entity.pdbx_description
1 polymer ?
#
loop_
_entity_poly.entity_id
_entity_poly.type
_entity_poly.pdbx_seq_one_letter_code
_entity_poly.pdbx_strand_id
1 'polypeptide(L)'
;RRTMARIVPRMVGGPSAGRIVARALRTLVDGGRHQEVLGFLLTEMRTVLDSKHDALHGFIEQKVRAQGGRLVGWVLGAQVAERVLSVLRDELDRMGPDGSHIRDAFDTWVRHEIDLMESDPHRAAEIGRAVRRVVAHETVQAWLWDAWSRMRVALEADVRRPGSQTIAVLEGALGNLGTFLADDQAARARLQMAAEGVIATMLPSAQVQLADFIGDVVAAWDADTITDKLELRVGRDLQYVRVNGTLVGFLVGGALFLGLRAAFGHVAF
;
A
#
# COMPACT_ATOMS: atom_id res chain seq x y z
N ARG A 1 2.79 5.71 -4.07
CA ARG A 1 3.17 6.13 -2.68
C ARG A 1 1.98 6.41 -1.76
N ARG A 2 0.87 7.03 -2.19
CA ARG A 2 -0.33 7.29 -1.34
C ARG A 2 -1.40 6.18 -1.30
N THR A 3 -1.28 5.14 -2.12
CA THR A 3 -2.30 4.09 -2.28
C THR A 3 -2.21 2.98 -1.24
N MET A 4 -1.01 2.47 -0.91
CA MET A 4 -0.85 1.40 0.08
C MET A 4 -1.26 1.80 1.51
N ALA A 5 -0.96 3.05 1.92
CA ALA A 5 -1.33 3.55 3.26
C ALA A 5 -2.85 3.71 3.49
N ARG A 6 -3.67 3.64 2.43
CA ARG A 6 -5.14 3.76 2.51
C ARG A 6 -5.88 2.43 2.46
N ILE A 7 -5.22 1.34 2.06
CA ILE A 7 -5.84 0.01 1.90
C ILE A 7 -5.86 -0.74 3.23
N VAL A 8 -4.80 -0.62 4.03
CA VAL A 8 -4.67 -1.31 5.34
C VAL A 8 -5.74 -0.89 6.36
N PRO A 9 -6.10 0.40 6.52
CA PRO A 9 -7.05 0.78 7.58
C PRO A 9 -8.50 0.35 7.32
N ARG A 10 -8.88 0.11 6.06
CA ARG A 10 -10.28 -0.23 5.70
C ARG A 10 -10.61 -1.71 5.81
N MET A 11 -9.63 -2.59 5.63
CA MET A 11 -9.79 -4.01 5.93
C MET A 11 -9.82 -4.30 7.43
N VAL A 12 -9.30 -3.39 8.27
CA VAL A 12 -9.12 -3.55 9.73
C VAL A 12 -10.24 -2.88 10.56
N GLY A 13 -11.18 -2.18 9.92
CA GLY A 13 -12.17 -1.33 10.61
C GLY A 13 -13.44 -2.01 11.14
N GLY A 14 -13.69 -3.28 10.79
CA GLY A 14 -14.90 -4.01 11.21
C GLY A 14 -14.67 -4.95 12.39
N PRO A 15 -15.70 -5.29 13.20
CA PRO A 15 -15.61 -6.29 14.28
C PRO A 15 -15.05 -7.65 13.80
N SER A 16 -15.35 -8.02 12.54
CA SER A 16 -14.85 -9.23 11.88
C SER A 16 -13.35 -9.17 11.55
N ALA A 17 -12.82 -7.96 11.34
CA ALA A 17 -11.41 -7.76 11.00
C ALA A 17 -10.49 -8.00 12.21
N GLY A 18 -10.94 -7.69 13.41
CA GLY A 18 -10.23 -8.00 14.65
C GLY A 18 -9.94 -9.49 14.78
N ARG A 19 -10.93 -10.35 14.48
CA ARG A 19 -10.78 -11.81 14.50
C ARG A 19 -9.87 -12.33 13.39
N ILE A 20 -9.94 -11.76 12.18
CA ILE A 20 -9.07 -12.15 11.07
C ILE A 20 -7.62 -11.79 11.38
N VAL A 21 -7.39 -10.59 11.91
CA VAL A 21 -6.06 -10.13 12.35
C VAL A 21 -5.54 -10.97 13.50
N ALA A 22 -6.36 -11.27 14.51
CA ALA A 22 -5.97 -12.11 15.64
C ALA A 22 -5.61 -13.52 15.19
N ARG A 23 -6.37 -14.13 14.28
CA ARG A 23 -6.09 -15.47 13.74
C ARG A 23 -4.83 -15.51 12.87
N ALA A 24 -4.57 -14.45 12.09
CA ALA A 24 -3.33 -14.28 11.36
C ALA A 24 -2.12 -14.11 12.30
N LEU A 25 -2.28 -13.31 13.36
CA LEU A 25 -1.27 -13.14 14.40
C LEU A 25 -0.99 -14.46 15.15
N ARG A 26 -2.04 -15.24 15.47
CA ARG A 26 -1.91 -16.58 16.07
C ARG A 26 -1.03 -17.48 15.21
N THR A 27 -1.31 -17.52 13.91
CA THR A 27 -0.56 -18.36 12.96
C THR A 27 0.93 -17.95 12.91
N LEU A 28 1.22 -16.65 12.96
CA LEU A 28 2.60 -16.15 13.01
C LEU A 28 3.29 -16.51 14.33
N VAL A 29 2.56 -16.44 15.44
CA VAL A 29 3.09 -16.74 16.78
C VAL A 29 3.34 -18.23 16.95
N ASP A 30 2.44 -19.08 16.48
CA ASP A 30 2.59 -20.53 16.48
C ASP A 30 3.78 -20.99 15.63
N GLY A 31 4.10 -20.26 14.56
CA GLY A 31 5.32 -20.46 13.78
C GLY A 31 6.61 -19.90 14.41
N GLY A 32 6.57 -19.39 15.64
CA GLY A 32 7.74 -18.85 16.35
C GLY A 32 8.28 -17.52 15.83
N ARG A 33 7.65 -16.91 14.81
CA ARG A 33 8.13 -15.68 14.15
C ARG A 33 8.24 -14.48 15.08
N HIS A 34 7.41 -14.44 16.12
CA HIS A 34 7.46 -13.39 17.13
C HIS A 34 8.77 -13.39 17.95
N GLN A 35 9.44 -14.55 18.10
CA GLN A 35 10.75 -14.67 18.75
C GLN A 35 11.89 -14.13 17.88
N GLU A 36 11.78 -14.29 16.56
CA GLU A 36 12.71 -13.68 15.59
C GLU A 36 12.58 -12.14 15.63
N VAL A 37 11.35 -11.63 15.67
CA VAL A 37 11.07 -10.19 15.79
C VAL A 37 11.63 -9.64 17.10
N LEU A 38 11.41 -10.34 18.23
CA LEU A 38 12.00 -9.96 19.51
C LEU A 38 13.53 -9.91 19.44
N GLY A 39 14.16 -10.93 18.85
CA GLY A 39 15.61 -10.98 18.68
C GLY A 39 16.15 -9.82 17.86
N PHE A 40 15.46 -9.47 16.78
CA PHE A 40 15.80 -8.32 15.96
C PHE A 40 15.68 -6.99 16.73
N LEU A 41 14.58 -6.78 17.46
CA LEU A 41 14.37 -5.57 18.27
C LEU A 41 15.43 -5.42 19.36
N LEU A 42 15.76 -6.51 20.07
CA LEU A 42 16.81 -6.50 21.09
C LEU A 42 18.19 -6.17 20.49
N THR A 43 18.48 -6.70 19.29
CA THR A 43 19.73 -6.39 18.57
C THR A 43 19.79 -4.91 18.19
N GLU A 44 18.71 -4.35 17.65
CA GLU A 44 18.65 -2.93 17.30
C GLU A 44 18.74 -2.02 18.53
N MET A 45 18.08 -2.40 19.64
CA MET A 45 18.21 -1.69 20.92
C MET A 45 19.66 -1.66 21.38
N ARG A 46 20.39 -2.77 21.24
CA ARG A 46 21.84 -2.84 21.52
C ARG A 46 22.62 -1.90 20.61
N THR A 47 22.38 -1.94 19.30
CA THR A 47 23.06 -1.05 18.34
C THR A 47 22.81 0.42 18.62
N VAL A 48 21.59 0.80 19.05
CA VAL A 48 21.28 2.17 19.47
C VAL A 48 22.01 2.52 20.77
N LEU A 49 22.01 1.61 21.75
CA LEU A 49 22.70 1.80 23.03
C LEU A 49 24.21 1.98 22.84
N ASP A 50 24.81 1.23 21.91
CA ASP A 50 26.22 1.32 21.56
C ASP A 50 26.54 2.59 20.76
N SER A 51 25.73 2.93 19.77
CA SER A 51 25.98 4.08 18.87
C SER A 51 25.64 5.43 19.49
N LYS A 52 24.80 5.48 20.53
CA LYS A 52 24.40 6.69 21.24
C LYS A 52 25.00 6.78 22.65
N HIS A 53 26.09 6.04 22.91
CA HIS A 53 26.71 5.96 24.23
C HIS A 53 26.96 7.34 24.85
N ASP A 54 27.61 8.26 24.13
CA ASP A 54 27.93 9.61 24.62
C ASP A 54 26.69 10.46 24.88
N ALA A 55 25.66 10.34 24.03
CA ALA A 55 24.41 11.08 24.18
C ALA A 55 23.58 10.57 25.38
N LEU A 56 23.54 9.25 25.59
CA LEU A 56 22.87 8.67 26.75
C LEU A 56 23.62 8.97 28.05
N HIS A 57 24.95 8.94 28.00
CA HIS A 57 25.80 9.28 29.14
C HIS A 57 25.55 10.72 29.59
N GLY A 58 25.57 11.68 28.66
CA GLY A 58 25.25 13.08 28.94
C GLY A 58 23.81 13.29 29.44
N PHE A 59 22.84 12.53 28.93
CA PHE A 59 21.45 12.58 29.40
C PHE A 59 21.30 12.08 30.84
N ILE A 60 21.93 10.94 31.17
CA ILE A 60 21.90 10.36 32.51
C ILE A 60 22.60 11.29 33.50
N GLU A 61 23.77 11.82 33.13
CA GLU A 61 24.51 12.77 33.97
C GLU A 61 23.66 14.02 34.26
N GLN A 62 22.97 14.57 33.25
CA GLN A 62 22.08 15.71 33.38
C GLN A 62 20.89 15.40 34.31
N LYS A 63 20.28 14.22 34.19
CA LYS A 63 19.15 13.80 35.04
C LYS A 63 19.58 13.56 36.48
N VAL A 64 20.72 12.91 36.69
CA VAL A 64 21.31 12.69 38.03
C VAL A 64 21.64 14.02 38.69
N ARG A 65 22.18 15.00 37.95
CA ARG A 65 22.40 16.36 38.45
C ARG A 65 21.11 17.10 38.79
N ALA A 66 20.05 16.90 38.02
CA ALA A 66 18.76 17.53 38.24
C ALA A 66 18.00 16.96 39.46
N GLN A 67 18.17 15.67 39.77
CA GLN A 67 17.45 15.00 40.86
C GLN A 67 18.30 14.76 42.12
N GLY A 68 19.62 14.70 42.01
CA GLY A 68 20.55 14.51 43.11
C GLY A 68 21.02 15.85 43.66
N GLY A 69 20.50 16.25 44.83
CA GLY A 69 20.92 17.47 45.52
C GLY A 69 22.44 17.61 45.72
N ARG A 70 22.86 18.84 46.07
CA ARG A 70 24.23 19.42 46.02
C ARG A 70 25.39 18.62 46.65
N LEU A 71 25.12 17.51 47.35
CA LEU A 71 26.11 16.68 48.06
C LEU A 71 26.45 15.36 47.35
N VAL A 72 25.62 14.86 46.43
CA VAL A 72 25.81 13.54 45.77
C VAL A 72 26.00 13.65 44.24
N GLY A 73 25.56 14.75 43.62
CA GLY A 73 25.40 14.86 42.15
C GLY A 73 26.63 15.18 41.28
N TRP A 74 27.84 15.37 41.83
CA TRP A 74 29.01 15.76 41.01
C TRP A 74 30.12 14.70 40.92
N VAL A 75 30.39 13.93 41.98
CA VAL A 75 31.52 13.00 41.99
C VAL A 75 31.20 11.67 41.30
N LEU A 76 29.91 11.33 41.15
CA LEU A 76 29.47 10.01 40.71
C LEU A 76 28.64 10.01 39.42
N GLY A 77 28.35 11.15 38.80
CA GLY A 77 27.46 11.21 37.61
C GLY A 77 27.95 10.34 36.45
N ALA A 78 29.23 10.46 36.09
CA ALA A 78 29.84 9.68 35.02
C ALA A 78 29.93 8.18 35.37
N GLN A 79 30.32 7.85 36.61
CA GLN A 79 30.39 6.45 37.07
C GLN A 79 29.01 5.80 37.17
N VAL A 80 27.98 6.55 37.57
CA VAL A 80 26.59 6.09 37.64
C VAL A 80 26.05 5.85 36.24
N ALA A 81 26.30 6.77 35.30
CA ALA A 81 25.90 6.58 33.91
C ALA A 81 26.54 5.32 33.31
N GLU A 82 27.83 5.11 33.54
CA GLU A 82 28.56 3.94 33.07
C GLU A 82 28.05 2.64 33.70
N ARG A 83 27.79 2.65 35.03
CA ARG A 83 27.21 1.50 35.75
C ARG A 83 25.80 1.16 35.27
N VAL A 84 24.95 2.16 35.07
CA VAL A 84 23.58 1.98 34.58
C VAL A 84 23.59 1.43 33.15
N LEU A 85 24.44 1.98 32.28
CA LEU A 85 24.60 1.50 30.91
C LEU A 85 25.17 0.09 30.84
N SER A 86 26.10 -0.29 31.74
CA SER A 86 26.62 -1.66 31.81
C SER A 86 25.53 -2.64 32.25
N VAL A 87 24.77 -2.31 33.30
CA VAL A 87 23.67 -3.17 33.79
C VAL A 87 22.60 -3.36 32.72
N LEU A 88 22.24 -2.29 31.99
CA LEU A 88 21.30 -2.39 30.87
C LEU A 88 21.81 -3.29 29.75
N ARG A 89 23.12 -3.27 29.49
CA ARG A 89 23.74 -4.11 28.45
C ARG A 89 23.80 -5.57 28.88
N ASP A 90 24.24 -5.84 30.11
CA ASP A 90 24.25 -7.18 30.71
C ASP A 90 22.84 -7.78 30.73
N GLU A 91 21.83 -6.97 31.00
CA GLU A 91 20.43 -7.41 31.00
C GLU A 91 19.90 -7.66 29.58
N LEU A 92 20.27 -6.82 28.59
CA LEU A 92 19.97 -7.09 27.18
C LEU A 92 20.67 -8.36 26.67
N ASP A 93 21.89 -8.64 27.13
CA ASP A 93 22.63 -9.85 26.77
C ASP A 93 21.97 -11.11 27.36
N ARG A 94 21.44 -11.02 28.59
CA ARG A 94 20.61 -12.09 29.18
C ARG A 94 19.29 -12.31 28.46
N MET A 95 18.80 -11.32 27.72
CA MET A 95 17.63 -11.43 26.84
C MET A 95 17.98 -11.93 25.43
N GLY A 96 19.26 -12.18 25.15
CA GLY A 96 19.76 -12.69 23.88
C GLY A 96 19.23 -14.08 23.49
N PRO A 97 19.68 -14.65 22.36
CA PRO A 97 19.16 -15.92 21.82
C PRO A 97 19.14 -17.09 22.83
N ASP A 98 20.08 -17.08 23.77
CA ASP A 98 20.24 -18.10 24.82
C ASP A 98 19.43 -17.81 26.11
N GLY A 99 18.78 -16.65 26.18
CA GLY A 99 18.01 -16.18 27.34
C GLY A 99 16.57 -16.67 27.34
N SER A 100 16.30 -17.84 27.94
CA SER A 100 14.95 -18.46 27.87
C SER A 100 13.87 -17.67 28.61
N HIS A 101 14.09 -17.27 29.87
CA HIS A 101 12.99 -16.81 30.74
C HIS A 101 12.22 -15.58 30.20
N ILE A 102 12.91 -14.61 29.62
CA ILE A 102 12.28 -13.40 29.08
C ILE A 102 11.61 -13.67 27.73
N ARG A 103 12.20 -14.56 26.92
CA ARG A 103 11.62 -15.02 25.66
C ARG A 103 10.35 -15.84 25.89
N ASP A 104 10.36 -16.70 26.90
CA ASP A 104 9.22 -17.52 27.33
C ASP A 104 8.11 -16.65 27.93
N ALA A 105 8.47 -15.65 28.75
CA ALA A 105 7.53 -14.67 29.27
C ALA A 105 6.91 -13.82 28.15
N PHE A 106 7.70 -13.45 27.13
CA PHE A 106 7.21 -12.74 25.96
C PHE A 106 6.28 -13.60 25.09
N ASP A 107 6.62 -14.87 24.81
CA ASP A 107 5.73 -15.80 24.09
C ASP A 107 4.39 -15.95 24.83
N THR A 108 4.44 -16.19 26.14
CA THR A 108 3.26 -16.33 26.99
C THR A 108 2.41 -15.07 26.96
N TRP A 109 3.02 -13.90 27.09
CA TRP A 109 2.33 -12.62 27.06
C TRP A 109 1.68 -12.35 25.69
N VAL A 110 2.39 -12.58 24.58
CA VAL A 110 1.86 -12.39 23.22
C VAL A 110 0.66 -13.31 22.96
N ARG A 111 0.77 -14.59 23.34
CA ARG A 111 -0.33 -15.57 23.18
C ARG A 111 -1.56 -15.14 23.97
N HIS A 112 -1.36 -14.75 25.23
CA HIS A 112 -2.43 -14.28 26.10
C HIS A 112 -3.12 -13.04 25.52
N GLU A 113 -2.35 -12.09 25.01
CA GLU A 113 -2.90 -10.87 24.42
C GLU A 113 -3.70 -11.18 23.14
N ILE A 114 -3.26 -12.13 22.31
CA ILE A 114 -4.02 -12.59 21.14
C ILE A 114 -5.34 -13.24 21.58
N ASP A 115 -5.32 -14.08 22.61
CA ASP A 115 -6.54 -14.72 23.15
C ASP A 115 -7.55 -13.68 23.69
N LEU A 116 -7.04 -12.63 24.34
CA LEU A 116 -7.85 -11.50 24.78
C LEU A 116 -8.40 -10.70 23.61
N MET A 117 -7.63 -10.50 22.54
CA MET A 117 -8.12 -9.80 21.34
C MET A 117 -9.21 -10.57 20.58
N GLU A 118 -9.21 -11.90 20.64
CA GLU A 118 -10.26 -12.72 20.03
C GLU A 118 -11.58 -12.67 20.81
N SER A 119 -11.48 -12.58 22.14
CA SER A 119 -12.64 -12.61 23.05
C SER A 119 -13.19 -11.21 23.40
N ASP A 120 -12.36 -10.17 23.43
CA ASP A 120 -12.73 -8.79 23.77
C ASP A 120 -12.47 -7.80 22.61
N PRO A 121 -13.52 -7.32 21.92
CA PRO A 121 -13.41 -6.29 20.90
C PRO A 121 -12.81 -4.97 21.38
N HIS A 122 -13.01 -4.61 22.66
CA HIS A 122 -12.51 -3.36 23.23
C HIS A 122 -10.98 -3.43 23.39
N ARG A 123 -10.46 -4.56 23.85
CA ARG A 123 -9.02 -4.82 23.93
C ARG A 123 -8.34 -4.81 22.56
N ALA A 124 -8.96 -5.45 21.57
CA ALA A 124 -8.48 -5.40 20.18
C ALA A 124 -8.41 -3.95 19.64
N ALA A 125 -9.40 -3.11 19.95
CA ALA A 125 -9.40 -1.70 19.57
C ALA A 125 -8.33 -0.88 20.32
N GLU A 126 -8.03 -1.21 21.58
CA GLU A 126 -6.97 -0.59 22.38
C GLU A 126 -5.58 -0.92 21.83
N ILE A 127 -5.27 -2.21 21.64
CA ILE A 127 -4.03 -2.69 21.02
C ILE A 127 -3.85 -2.06 19.64
N GLY A 128 -4.91 -2.08 18.82
CA GLY A 128 -4.87 -1.48 17.49
C GLY A 128 -4.55 0.02 17.52
N ARG A 129 -5.04 0.76 18.53
CA ARG A 129 -4.69 2.18 18.73
C ARG A 129 -3.23 2.36 19.16
N ALA A 130 -2.74 1.51 20.06
CA ALA A 130 -1.35 1.54 20.52
C ALA A 130 -0.37 1.27 19.36
N VAL A 131 -0.60 0.20 18.60
CA VAL A 131 0.21 -0.15 17.43
C VAL A 131 0.22 0.98 16.40
N ARG A 132 -0.96 1.55 16.08
CA ARG A 132 -1.03 2.70 15.15
C ARG A 132 -0.20 3.89 15.62
N ARG A 133 -0.18 4.17 16.93
CA ARG A 133 0.61 5.27 17.50
C ARG A 133 2.11 5.03 17.34
N VAL A 134 2.57 3.81 17.59
CA VAL A 134 3.98 3.42 17.42
C VAL A 134 4.40 3.51 15.96
N VAL A 135 3.60 2.92 15.05
CA VAL A 135 3.88 2.92 13.60
C VAL A 135 3.76 4.32 12.97
N ALA A 136 2.99 5.23 13.58
CA ALA A 136 2.91 6.63 13.13
C ALA A 136 4.12 7.46 13.54
N HIS A 137 4.98 6.97 14.45
CA HIS A 137 6.15 7.72 14.90
C HIS A 137 7.21 7.79 13.78
N GLU A 138 7.75 8.99 13.51
CA GLU A 138 8.64 9.23 12.36
C GLU A 138 9.88 8.32 12.35
N THR A 139 10.52 8.14 13.51
CA THR A 139 11.65 7.22 13.69
C THR A 139 11.31 5.78 13.29
N VAL A 140 10.13 5.30 13.69
CA VAL A 140 9.69 3.93 13.38
C VAL A 140 9.41 3.80 11.89
N GLN A 141 8.81 4.81 11.24
CA GLN A 141 8.60 4.81 9.80
C GLN A 141 9.91 4.82 9.01
N ALA A 142 10.89 5.62 9.43
CA ALA A 142 12.21 5.66 8.79
C ALA A 142 12.90 4.29 8.87
N TRP A 143 12.85 3.64 10.03
CA TRP A 143 13.39 2.30 10.22
C TRP A 143 12.64 1.23 9.41
N LEU A 144 11.30 1.23 9.43
CA LEU A 144 10.49 0.33 8.62
C LEU A 144 10.80 0.47 7.13
N TRP A 145 11.05 1.70 6.67
CA TRP A 145 11.43 1.97 5.29
C TRP A 145 12.82 1.45 4.95
N ASP A 146 13.80 1.60 5.85
CA ASP A 146 15.14 1.06 5.65
C ASP A 146 15.13 -0.48 5.62
N ALA A 147 14.43 -1.11 6.57
CA ALA A 147 14.24 -2.55 6.60
C ALA A 147 13.57 -3.07 5.32
N TRP A 148 12.52 -2.39 4.84
CA TRP A 148 11.87 -2.69 3.57
C TRP A 148 12.82 -2.56 2.38
N SER A 149 13.61 -1.49 2.33
CA SER A 149 14.58 -1.26 1.26
C SER A 149 15.62 -2.37 1.20
N ARG A 150 16.19 -2.75 2.35
CA ARG A 150 17.17 -3.84 2.46
C ARG A 150 16.57 -5.18 2.04
N MET A 151 15.37 -5.48 2.54
CA MET A 151 14.65 -6.70 2.17
C MET A 151 14.40 -6.75 0.66
N ARG A 152 13.93 -5.66 0.05
CA ARG A 152 13.72 -5.56 -1.40
C ARG A 152 15.02 -5.81 -2.18
N VAL A 153 16.12 -5.19 -1.76
CA VAL A 153 17.44 -5.38 -2.42
C VAL A 153 17.90 -6.83 -2.29
N ALA A 154 17.74 -7.44 -1.11
CA ALA A 154 18.07 -8.85 -0.90
C ALA A 154 17.24 -9.78 -1.78
N LEU A 155 15.93 -9.54 -1.87
CA LEU A 155 15.00 -10.26 -2.74
C LEU A 155 15.35 -10.11 -4.23
N GLU A 156 15.61 -8.89 -4.68
CA GLU A 156 15.98 -8.63 -6.07
C GLU A 156 17.30 -9.31 -6.43
N ALA A 157 18.27 -9.28 -5.52
CA ALA A 157 19.54 -9.98 -5.69
C ALA A 157 19.35 -11.50 -5.71
N ASP A 158 18.44 -12.06 -4.89
CA ASP A 158 18.17 -13.49 -4.86
C ASP A 158 17.48 -13.96 -6.14
N VAL A 159 16.43 -13.27 -6.59
CA VAL A 159 15.65 -13.62 -7.79
C VAL A 159 16.49 -13.61 -9.06
N ARG A 160 17.55 -12.78 -9.12
CA ARG A 160 18.46 -12.73 -10.27
C ARG A 160 19.48 -13.88 -10.30
N ARG A 161 19.61 -14.69 -9.23
CA ARG A 161 20.55 -15.82 -9.19
C ARG A 161 19.98 -17.06 -9.87
N PRO A 162 20.78 -17.79 -10.66
CA PRO A 162 20.43 -19.14 -11.06
C PRO A 162 20.34 -20.02 -9.80
N GLY A 163 19.16 -20.59 -9.52
CA GLY A 163 18.89 -21.36 -8.30
C GLY A 163 18.37 -20.53 -7.12
N SER A 164 17.66 -19.43 -7.37
CA SER A 164 16.99 -18.63 -6.32
C SER A 164 16.12 -19.50 -5.41
N GLN A 165 16.43 -19.48 -4.11
CA GLN A 165 15.62 -20.15 -3.09
C GLN A 165 14.24 -19.49 -2.97
N THR A 166 14.16 -18.17 -3.14
CA THR A 166 12.89 -17.46 -3.12
C THR A 166 11.98 -17.93 -4.24
N ILE A 167 12.50 -18.04 -5.48
CA ILE A 167 11.72 -18.54 -6.62
C ILE A 167 11.27 -19.98 -6.35
N ALA A 168 12.17 -20.86 -5.90
CA ALA A 168 11.83 -22.25 -5.62
C ALA A 168 10.73 -22.41 -4.55
N VAL A 169 10.78 -21.60 -3.48
CA VAL A 169 9.74 -21.57 -2.45
C VAL A 169 8.42 -21.03 -3.02
N LEU A 170 8.46 -19.98 -3.84
CA LEU A 170 7.27 -19.42 -4.47
C LEU A 170 6.64 -20.40 -5.46
N GLU A 171 7.43 -21.06 -6.30
CA GLU A 171 6.99 -22.09 -7.23
C GLU A 171 6.35 -23.26 -6.47
N GLY A 172 6.99 -23.73 -5.39
CA GLY A 172 6.42 -24.77 -4.54
C GLY A 172 5.10 -24.33 -3.89
N ALA A 173 5.05 -23.12 -3.33
CA ALA A 173 3.83 -22.60 -2.69
C ALA A 173 2.68 -22.41 -3.70
N LEU A 174 2.97 -21.85 -4.88
CA LEU A 174 1.99 -21.66 -5.95
C LEU A 174 1.55 -22.98 -6.56
N GLY A 175 2.48 -23.94 -6.71
CA GLY A 175 2.17 -25.30 -7.15
C GLY A 175 1.20 -25.99 -6.18
N ASN A 176 1.53 -25.97 -4.89
CA ASN A 176 0.69 -26.55 -3.83
C ASN A 176 -0.69 -25.86 -3.72
N LEU A 177 -0.74 -24.54 -3.89
CA LEU A 177 -1.99 -23.79 -3.94
C LEU A 177 -2.81 -24.21 -5.18
N GLY A 178 -2.15 -24.36 -6.33
CA GLY A 178 -2.76 -24.80 -7.58
C GLY A 178 -3.38 -26.19 -7.46
N THR A 179 -2.67 -27.15 -6.87
CA THR A 179 -3.19 -28.50 -6.62
C THR A 179 -4.35 -28.47 -5.63
N PHE A 180 -4.21 -27.72 -4.52
CA PHE A 180 -5.29 -27.59 -3.53
C PHE A 180 -6.58 -26.99 -4.12
N LEU A 181 -6.46 -25.95 -4.96
CA LEU A 181 -7.59 -25.31 -5.63
C LEU A 181 -8.16 -26.15 -6.79
N ALA A 182 -7.38 -27.07 -7.35
CA ALA A 182 -7.87 -28.02 -8.34
C ALA A 182 -8.79 -29.07 -7.68
N ASP A 183 -8.42 -29.51 -6.47
CA ASP A 183 -9.13 -30.55 -5.74
C ASP A 183 -10.35 -30.02 -4.94
N ASP A 184 -10.30 -28.78 -4.44
CA ASP A 184 -11.39 -28.18 -3.64
C ASP A 184 -12.14 -27.07 -4.40
N GLN A 185 -13.31 -27.43 -4.94
CA GLN A 185 -14.22 -26.48 -5.60
C GLN A 185 -14.73 -25.37 -4.67
N ALA A 186 -14.95 -25.65 -3.38
CA ALA A 186 -15.44 -24.66 -2.43
C ALA A 186 -14.34 -23.63 -2.10
N ALA A 187 -13.09 -24.06 -1.97
CA ALA A 187 -11.95 -23.17 -1.83
C ALA A 187 -11.78 -22.27 -3.08
N ARG A 188 -11.91 -22.83 -4.28
CA ARG A 188 -11.89 -22.06 -5.53
C ARG A 188 -12.99 -21.00 -5.60
N ALA A 189 -14.23 -21.36 -5.25
CA ALA A 189 -15.34 -20.42 -5.25
C ALA A 189 -15.13 -19.26 -4.25
N ARG A 190 -14.57 -19.55 -3.07
CA ARG A 190 -14.22 -18.50 -2.09
C ARG A 190 -13.12 -17.57 -2.60
N LEU A 191 -12.10 -18.12 -3.25
CA LEU A 191 -11.03 -17.32 -3.84
C LEU A 191 -11.56 -16.42 -4.97
N GLN A 192 -12.41 -16.96 -5.84
CA GLN A 192 -13.09 -16.22 -6.91
C GLN A 192 -13.86 -15.03 -6.33
N MET A 193 -14.72 -15.25 -5.33
CA MET A 193 -15.48 -14.19 -4.68
C MET A 193 -14.58 -13.14 -4.01
N ALA A 194 -13.49 -13.57 -3.38
CA ALA A 194 -12.52 -12.66 -2.78
C ALA A 194 -11.83 -11.79 -3.84
N ALA A 195 -11.41 -12.39 -4.96
CA ALA A 195 -10.79 -11.68 -6.08
C ALA A 195 -11.76 -10.69 -6.72
N GLU A 196 -13.00 -11.10 -6.97
CA GLU A 196 -14.07 -10.23 -7.48
C GLU A 196 -14.34 -9.05 -6.54
N GLY A 197 -14.37 -9.28 -5.22
CA GLY A 197 -14.54 -8.21 -4.24
C GLY A 197 -13.39 -7.20 -4.26
N VAL A 198 -12.14 -7.66 -4.36
CA VAL A 198 -10.96 -6.78 -4.49
C VAL A 198 -11.05 -5.96 -5.77
N ILE A 199 -11.34 -6.60 -6.91
CA ILE A 199 -11.48 -5.94 -8.21
C ILE A 199 -12.61 -4.90 -8.15
N ALA A 200 -13.79 -5.25 -7.63
CA ALA A 200 -14.92 -4.34 -7.50
C ALA A 200 -14.59 -3.12 -6.63
N THR A 201 -13.71 -3.28 -5.64
CA THR A 201 -13.26 -2.17 -4.79
C THR A 201 -12.24 -1.26 -5.50
N MET A 202 -11.38 -1.84 -6.35
CA MET A 202 -10.32 -1.10 -7.05
C MET A 202 -10.82 -0.43 -8.34
N LEU A 203 -11.77 -1.04 -9.04
CA LEU A 203 -12.25 -0.65 -10.36
C LEU A 203 -12.72 0.81 -10.44
N PRO A 204 -13.49 1.36 -9.48
CA PRO A 204 -13.92 2.76 -9.54
C PRO A 204 -12.73 3.74 -9.53
N SER A 205 -11.70 3.45 -8.73
CA SER A 205 -10.51 4.30 -8.66
C SER A 205 -9.63 4.22 -9.92
N ALA A 206 -9.63 3.07 -10.59
CA ALA A 206 -8.93 2.87 -11.85
C ALA A 206 -9.67 3.56 -13.00
N GLN A 207 -11.00 3.53 -13.01
CA GLN A 207 -11.82 4.21 -14.01
C GLN A 207 -11.57 5.72 -14.02
N VAL A 208 -11.50 6.36 -12.84
CA VAL A 208 -11.19 7.80 -12.74
C VAL A 208 -9.79 8.09 -13.28
N GLN A 209 -8.78 7.33 -12.89
CA GLN A 209 -7.41 7.52 -13.40
C GLN A 209 -7.30 7.29 -14.91
N LEU A 210 -8.06 6.34 -15.47
CA LEU A 210 -8.13 6.10 -16.91
C LEU A 210 -8.81 7.25 -17.63
N ALA A 211 -9.89 7.80 -17.07
CA ALA A 211 -10.56 8.97 -17.61
C ALA A 211 -9.64 10.20 -17.61
N ASP A 212 -8.91 10.43 -16.51
CA ASP A 212 -7.94 11.52 -16.40
C ASP A 212 -6.81 11.33 -17.42
N PHE A 213 -6.26 10.12 -17.55
CA PHE A 213 -5.23 9.81 -18.54
C PHE A 213 -5.71 10.02 -19.99
N ILE A 214 -6.92 9.58 -20.32
CA ILE A 214 -7.52 9.85 -21.63
C ILE A 214 -7.69 11.35 -21.84
N GLY A 215 -8.13 12.08 -20.82
CA GLY A 215 -8.22 13.54 -20.82
C GLY A 215 -6.88 14.20 -21.12
N ASP A 216 -5.82 13.79 -20.42
CA ASP A 216 -4.46 14.29 -20.63
C ASP A 216 -3.94 13.97 -22.04
N VAL A 217 -4.20 12.76 -22.54
CA VAL A 217 -3.80 12.35 -23.91
C VAL A 217 -4.53 13.17 -24.97
N VAL A 218 -5.84 13.39 -24.81
CA VAL A 218 -6.65 14.19 -25.74
C VAL A 218 -6.24 15.67 -25.67
N ALA A 219 -5.98 16.19 -24.47
CA ALA A 219 -5.51 17.55 -24.27
C ALA A 219 -4.11 17.79 -24.85
N ALA A 220 -3.29 16.74 -24.94
CA ALA A 220 -1.96 16.77 -25.56
C ALA A 220 -2.00 16.66 -27.09
N TRP A 221 -3.17 16.50 -27.71
CA TRP A 221 -3.27 16.48 -29.17
C TRP A 221 -3.18 17.89 -29.75
N ASP A 222 -2.35 18.03 -30.79
CA ASP A 222 -2.21 19.26 -31.55
C ASP A 222 -3.48 19.56 -32.38
N ALA A 223 -4.13 20.68 -32.08
CA ALA A 223 -5.42 21.06 -32.65
C ALA A 223 -5.34 21.27 -34.17
N ASP A 224 -4.21 21.78 -34.67
CA ASP A 224 -3.99 22.01 -36.10
C ASP A 224 -3.87 20.68 -36.84
N THR A 225 -3.05 19.75 -36.33
CA THR A 225 -2.93 18.39 -36.88
C THR A 225 -4.25 17.62 -36.86
N ILE A 226 -5.09 17.81 -35.84
CA ILE A 226 -6.42 17.18 -35.77
C ILE A 226 -7.37 17.79 -36.79
N THR A 227 -7.42 19.13 -36.86
CA THR A 227 -8.31 19.85 -37.77
C THR A 227 -8.01 19.49 -39.21
N ASP A 228 -6.73 19.48 -39.61
CA ASP A 228 -6.30 19.07 -40.95
C ASP A 228 -6.73 17.64 -41.29
N LYS A 229 -6.57 16.69 -40.34
CA LYS A 229 -6.98 15.28 -40.52
C LYS A 229 -8.48 15.10 -40.56
N LEU A 230 -9.23 15.92 -39.82
CA LEU A 230 -10.69 15.91 -39.81
C LEU A 230 -11.24 16.50 -41.10
N GLU A 231 -10.68 17.62 -41.57
CA GLU A 231 -11.06 18.30 -42.81
C GLU A 231 -10.76 17.45 -44.04
N LEU A 232 -9.60 16.77 -44.08
CA LEU A 232 -9.26 15.80 -45.12
C LEU A 232 -10.26 14.64 -45.24
N ARG A 233 -10.94 14.27 -44.14
CA ARG A 233 -11.89 13.15 -44.12
C ARG A 233 -13.36 13.59 -44.25
N VAL A 234 -13.72 14.75 -43.72
CA VAL A 234 -15.11 15.27 -43.68
C VAL A 234 -15.41 16.22 -44.85
N GLY A 235 -14.40 16.83 -45.47
CA GLY A 235 -14.57 17.84 -46.53
C GLY A 235 -15.37 17.36 -47.74
N ARG A 236 -15.26 16.07 -48.11
CA ARG A 236 -16.03 15.47 -49.22
C ARG A 236 -17.53 15.42 -48.92
N ASP A 237 -17.92 15.16 -47.68
CA ASP A 237 -19.32 14.95 -47.29
C ASP A 237 -20.10 16.28 -47.23
N LEU A 238 -19.44 17.35 -46.78
CA LEU A 238 -20.00 18.71 -46.81
C LEU A 238 -20.26 19.22 -48.25
N GLN A 239 -19.43 18.81 -49.21
CA GLN A 239 -19.63 19.17 -50.62
C GLN A 239 -20.86 18.47 -51.22
N TYR A 240 -21.17 17.23 -50.81
CA TYR A 240 -22.36 16.51 -51.29
C TYR A 240 -23.66 17.21 -50.92
N VAL A 241 -23.78 17.75 -49.70
CA VAL A 241 -24.96 18.54 -49.28
C VAL A 241 -25.11 19.78 -50.16
N ARG A 242 -24.00 20.47 -50.47
CA ARG A 242 -24.01 21.67 -51.32
C ARG A 242 -24.45 21.35 -52.75
N VAL A 243 -23.89 20.29 -53.35
CA VAL A 243 -24.24 19.87 -54.71
C VAL A 243 -25.70 19.40 -54.79
N ASN A 244 -26.14 18.55 -53.85
CA ASN A 244 -27.52 18.07 -53.81
C ASN A 244 -28.51 19.21 -53.61
N GLY A 245 -28.18 20.22 -52.79
CA GLY A 245 -28.98 21.42 -52.62
C GLY A 245 -29.15 22.23 -53.92
N THR A 246 -28.08 22.40 -54.70
CA THR A 246 -28.17 23.07 -56.01
C THR A 246 -28.96 22.26 -57.03
N LEU A 247 -28.84 20.93 -57.01
CA LEU A 247 -29.52 20.04 -57.95
C LEU A 247 -31.03 20.01 -57.69
N VAL A 248 -31.42 19.89 -56.42
CA VAL A 248 -32.83 19.92 -56.00
C VAL A 248 -33.43 21.30 -56.26
N GLY A 249 -32.71 22.38 -55.95
CA GLY A 249 -33.17 23.74 -56.24
C GLY A 249 -33.42 23.97 -57.74
N PHE A 250 -32.52 23.51 -58.60
CA PHE A 250 -32.68 23.59 -60.05
C PHE A 250 -33.89 22.77 -60.54
N LEU A 251 -34.07 21.54 -60.05
CA LEU A 251 -35.19 20.68 -60.45
C LEU A 251 -36.54 21.24 -59.99
N VAL A 252 -36.64 21.72 -58.74
CA VAL A 252 -37.87 22.32 -58.20
C VAL A 252 -38.17 23.64 -58.91
N GLY A 253 -37.17 24.50 -59.11
CA GLY A 253 -37.32 25.76 -59.84
C GLY A 253 -37.74 25.54 -61.29
N GLY A 254 -37.14 24.56 -61.98
CA GLY A 254 -37.51 24.16 -63.33
C GLY A 254 -38.93 23.59 -63.42
N ALA A 255 -39.31 22.72 -62.48
CA ALA A 255 -40.67 22.18 -62.42
C ALA A 255 -41.72 23.26 -62.17
N LEU A 256 -41.44 24.21 -61.26
CA LEU A 256 -42.29 25.37 -61.02
C LEU A 256 -42.38 26.27 -62.27
N PHE A 257 -41.26 26.56 -62.93
CA PHE A 257 -41.24 27.36 -64.16
C PHE A 257 -42.06 26.72 -65.28
N LEU A 258 -41.89 25.41 -65.51
CA LEU A 258 -42.65 24.66 -66.51
C LEU A 258 -44.14 24.58 -66.16
N GLY A 259 -44.48 24.34 -64.89
CA GLY A 259 -45.85 24.31 -64.41
C GLY A 259 -46.56 25.65 -64.56
N LEU A 260 -45.88 26.74 -64.20
CA LEU A 260 -46.40 28.10 -64.36
C LEU A 260 -46.60 28.44 -65.85
N ARG A 261 -45.64 28.06 -66.70
CA ARG A 261 -45.71 28.25 -68.16
C ARG A 261 -46.84 27.43 -68.80
N ALA A 262 -47.11 26.22 -68.31
CA ALA A 262 -48.20 25.37 -68.80
C ALA A 262 -49.58 25.89 -68.36
N ALA A 263 -49.69 26.39 -67.12
CA ALA A 263 -50.94 26.89 -66.55
C ALA A 263 -51.35 28.26 -67.09
N PHE A 264 -50.39 29.16 -67.32
CA PHE A 264 -50.67 30.56 -67.69
C PHE A 264 -50.27 30.93 -69.13
N GLY A 265 -49.69 30.00 -69.89
CA GLY A 265 -49.23 30.25 -71.26
C GLY A 265 -48.07 31.24 -71.34
N HIS A 266 -47.61 31.53 -72.56
CA HIS A 266 -46.49 32.44 -72.80
C HIS A 266 -46.93 33.90 -72.61
N VAL A 267 -46.73 34.46 -71.41
CA VAL A 267 -46.79 35.91 -71.23
C VAL A 267 -45.42 36.46 -71.62
N ALA A 268 -45.30 36.95 -72.85
CA ALA A 268 -44.14 37.69 -73.30
C ALA A 268 -44.20 39.12 -72.74
N PHE A 269 -43.28 39.44 -71.83
CA PHE A 269 -42.77 40.78 -71.56
C PHE A 269 -41.32 40.65 -71.09
#